data_AF-A0A815GLA0-F1
#
_entry.id   AF-A0A815GLA0-F1
#
_cell.length_a   1.000
_cell.length_b   1.000
_cell.length_c   1.000
_cell.angle_alpha   90.00
_cell.angle_beta   90.00
_cell.angle_gamma   90.00
#
_symmetry.space_group_name_H-M   'P 1'
#
loop_
_entity.id
_entity.type
_entity.pdbx_description
1 polymer ?
#
loop_
_entity_poly.entity_id
_entity_poly.type
_entity_poly.pdbx_seq_one_letter_code
_entity_poly.pdbx_strand_id
1 'polypeptide(L)'
;MANYAWVGGMYLELSLGQFTLKEPLRAYGIGLSMLTNAAITICFYNLLISWALLYFLLSFRTTLLWNQCNKNWNAENCVALSDANITAIDGTPTAEEFFT
;
A
#
# COMPACT_ATOMS: atom_id res chain seq x y z
N MET A 1 25.72 17.82 4.57
CA MET A 1 24.85 19.01 4.63
C MET A 1 23.35 18.71 4.64
N ALA A 2 22.85 17.69 3.94
CA ALA A 2 21.41 17.37 3.94
C ALA A 2 20.87 16.79 5.27
N ASN A 3 21.69 16.04 6.02
CA ASN A 3 21.21 15.29 7.20
C ASN A 3 20.72 16.16 8.38
N TYR A 4 21.25 17.37 8.56
CA TYR A 4 20.81 18.28 9.63
C TYR A 4 19.67 19.21 9.23
N ALA A 5 19.46 19.42 7.92
CA ALA A 5 18.37 20.25 7.43
C ALA A 5 17.00 19.65 7.75
N TRP A 6 16.86 18.33 7.61
CA TRP A 6 15.65 17.59 7.96
C TRP A 6 15.32 17.68 9.45
N VAL A 7 16.34 17.49 10.29
CA VAL A 7 16.22 17.58 11.75
C VAL A 7 15.77 18.98 12.15
N GLY A 8 16.40 20.02 11.60
CA GLY A 8 15.99 21.41 11.83
C GLY A 8 14.56 21.70 11.40
N GLY A 9 14.12 21.17 10.26
CA GLY A 9 12.74 21.31 9.77
C GLY A 9 11.70 20.72 10.73
N MET A 10 11.93 19.51 11.24
CA MET A 10 11.02 18.88 12.22
C MET A 10 10.94 19.65 13.54
N TYR A 11 12.07 20.15 14.05
CA TYR A 11 12.07 20.97 15.27
C TYR A 11 11.30 22.28 15.10
N LEU A 12 11.46 22.93 13.94
CA LEU A 12 10.72 24.15 13.62
C LEU A 12 9.20 23.88 13.57
N GLU A 13 8.79 22.81 12.88
CA GLU A 13 7.37 22.45 12.74
C GLU A 13 6.72 22.13 14.10
N LEU A 14 7.40 21.33 14.93
CA LEU A 14 6.89 20.95 16.25
C LEU A 14 6.78 22.16 17.19
N SER A 15 7.81 23.01 17.24
CA SER A 15 7.81 24.20 18.09
C SER A 15 6.76 25.21 17.65
N LEU A 16 6.63 25.48 16.34
CA LEU A 16 5.57 26.33 15.79
C LEU A 16 4.17 25.80 16.13
N GLY A 17 3.94 24.49 16.04
CA GLY A 17 2.68 23.87 16.42
C GLY A 17 2.35 24.05 17.92
N GLN A 18 3.35 23.86 18.78
CA GLN A 18 3.21 24.05 20.24
C GLN A 18 2.94 25.52 20.63
N PHE A 19 3.61 26.49 20.00
CA PHE A 19 3.41 27.91 20.32
C PHE A 19 2.10 28.47 19.76
N THR A 20 1.71 28.05 18.55
CA THR A 20 0.53 28.61 17.89
C THR A 20 -0.76 28.00 18.40
N LEU A 21 -0.75 26.78 18.96
CA LEU A 21 -1.92 26.04 19.46
C LEU A 21 -3.11 26.05 18.47
N LYS A 22 -2.80 26.19 17.18
CA LYS A 22 -3.76 26.40 16.11
C LYS A 22 -3.61 25.26 15.12
N GLU A 23 -4.77 24.79 14.64
CA GLU A 23 -4.81 23.81 13.56
C GLU A 23 -4.20 24.40 12.28
N PRO A 24 -3.57 23.57 11.43
CA PRO A 24 -2.99 23.99 10.15
C PRO A 24 -3.99 24.79 9.29
N LEU A 25 -5.29 24.51 9.41
CA LEU A 25 -6.38 25.15 8.69
C LEU A 25 -6.39 26.69 8.80
N ARG A 26 -5.86 27.25 9.89
CA ARG A 26 -5.80 28.71 10.09
C ARG A 26 -4.73 29.40 9.24
N ALA A 27 -3.78 28.65 8.67
CA ALA A 27 -2.88 29.16 7.64
C ALA A 27 -3.60 29.05 6.28
N TYR A 28 -4.37 30.08 5.92
CA TYR A 28 -5.06 30.14 4.63
C TYR A 28 -4.08 29.89 3.47
N GLY A 29 -4.40 28.92 2.61
CA GLY A 29 -3.52 28.44 1.53
C GLY A 29 -2.73 27.20 1.92
N ILE A 30 -1.59 27.37 2.61
CA ILE A 30 -0.66 26.27 2.95
C ILE A 30 -1.31 25.21 3.86
N GLY A 31 -2.16 25.65 4.79
CA GLY A 31 -2.91 24.75 5.66
C GLY A 31 -3.92 23.90 4.90
N LEU A 32 -4.52 24.46 3.85
CA LEU A 32 -5.50 23.75 3.03
C LEU A 32 -4.81 22.70 2.14
N SER A 33 -3.65 23.03 1.55
CA SER A 33 -2.86 22.06 0.78
C SER A 33 -2.28 20.94 1.65
N MET A 34 -1.91 21.25 2.90
CA MET A 34 -1.46 20.24 3.85
C MET A 34 -2.60 19.27 4.21
N LEU A 35 -3.82 19.80 4.41
CA LEU A 35 -5.00 18.98 4.70
C LEU A 35 -5.39 18.08 3.52
N THR A 36 -5.39 18.60 2.29
CA THR A 36 -5.69 17.78 1.10
C THR A 36 -4.64 16.71 0.87
N ASN A 37 -3.35 17.04 1.03
CA ASN A 37 -2.27 16.05 0.94
C ASN A 37 -2.40 14.95 2.00
N ALA A 38 -2.74 15.30 3.24
CA ALA A 38 -2.97 14.34 4.31
C ALA A 38 -4.18 13.43 3.99
N ALA A 39 -5.29 13.99 3.52
CA ALA A 39 -6.48 13.22 3.16
C ALA A 39 -6.19 12.20 2.04
N ILE A 40 -5.50 12.64 0.97
CA ILE A 40 -5.11 11.76 -0.14
C ILE A 40 -4.20 10.64 0.37
N THR A 41 -3.19 10.99 1.16
CA THR A 41 -2.26 10.02 1.77
C THR A 41 -3.02 8.99 2.61
N ILE A 42 -3.91 9.42 3.50
CA ILE A 42 -4.70 8.54 4.36
C ILE A 42 -5.56 7.57 3.52
N CYS A 43 -6.20 8.03 2.44
CA CYS A 43 -6.99 7.15 1.57
C CYS A 43 -6.14 6.04 0.92
N PHE A 44 -5.01 6.41 0.31
CA PHE A 44 -4.11 5.44 -0.34
C PHE A 44 -3.47 4.46 0.67
N TYR A 45 -3.06 4.95 1.85
CA TYR A 45 -2.46 4.09 2.86
C TYR A 45 -3.47 3.11 3.48
N ASN A 46 -4.71 3.54 3.73
CA ASN A 46 -5.74 2.62 4.23
C ASN A 46 -6.07 1.51 3.23
N LEU A 47 -6.07 1.82 1.92
CA LEU A 47 -6.21 0.81 0.88
C LEU A 47 -5.08 -0.23 0.99
N LEU A 48 -3.81 0.21 1.02
CA LEU A 48 -2.65 -0.68 1.12
C LEU A 48 -2.68 -1.54 2.39
N ILE A 49 -3.03 -0.94 3.54
CA ILE A 49 -3.14 -1.67 4.82
C ILE A 49 -4.25 -2.72 4.74
N SER A 50 -5.40 -2.39 4.14
CA SER A 50 -6.50 -3.33 3.95
C SER A 50 -6.08 -4.54 3.10
N TRP A 51 -5.38 -4.29 1.98
CA TRP A 51 -4.82 -5.37 1.16
C TRP A 51 -3.82 -6.21 1.96
N ALA A 52 -2.87 -5.58 2.65
CA ALA A 52 -1.89 -6.30 3.47
C ALA A 52 -2.53 -7.17 4.55
N LEU A 53 -3.57 -6.67 5.24
CA LEU A 53 -4.32 -7.44 6.24
C LEU A 53 -5.06 -8.62 5.62
N LEU A 54 -5.66 -8.44 4.43
CA LEU A 54 -6.31 -9.52 3.70
C LEU A 54 -5.31 -10.64 3.36
N TYR A 55 -4.14 -10.31 2.82
CA TYR A 55 -3.10 -11.31 2.55
C TYR A 55 -2.57 -11.97 3.82
N PHE A 56 -2.37 -11.19 4.89
CA PHE A 56 -1.91 -11.70 6.18
C PHE A 56 -2.89 -12.74 6.76
N LEU A 57 -4.19 -12.44 6.75
CA LEU A 57 -5.21 -13.37 7.23
C LEU A 57 -5.38 -14.59 6.32
N LEU A 58 -5.32 -14.40 5.00
CA LEU A 58 -5.42 -15.49 4.02
C LEU A 58 -4.20 -16.42 4.03
N SER A 59 -3.06 -15.96 4.55
CA SER A 59 -1.84 -16.77 4.69
C SER A 59 -1.94 -17.88 5.74
N PHE A 60 -2.87 -17.77 6.70
CA PHE A 60 -3.13 -18.83 7.67
C PHE A 60 -4.03 -19.97 7.14
N ARG A 61 -4.51 -19.88 5.90
CA ARG A 61 -5.30 -20.95 5.29
C ARG A 61 -4.39 -22.13 4.90
N THR A 62 -4.90 -23.35 5.05
CA THR A 62 -4.20 -24.59 4.67
C THR A 62 -3.87 -24.65 3.19
N THR A 63 -4.75 -24.10 2.35
CA THR A 63 -4.53 -23.93 0.91
C THR A 63 -4.68 -22.45 0.56
N LEU A 64 -3.60 -21.83 0.09
CA LEU A 64 -3.61 -20.46 -0.40
C LEU A 64 -4.47 -20.33 -1.66
N LEU A 65 -5.31 -19.29 -1.71
CA LEU A 65 -6.20 -19.01 -2.84
C LEU A 65 -5.43 -18.72 -4.13
N TRP A 66 -4.26 -18.09 -3.99
CA TRP A 66 -3.35 -17.74 -5.08
C TRP A 66 -2.32 -18.84 -5.39
N ASN A 67 -2.59 -20.08 -4.95
CA ASN A 67 -1.78 -21.27 -5.28
C ASN A 67 -2.50 -22.22 -6.25
N GLN A 68 -3.79 -22.01 -6.52
CA GLN A 68 -4.59 -22.92 -7.35
C GLN A 68 -5.23 -22.23 -8.56
N CYS A 69 -5.16 -22.88 -9.72
CA CYS A 69 -5.80 -22.42 -10.96
C CYS A 69 -7.30 -22.72 -11.06
N ASN A 70 -7.91 -23.38 -10.06
CA ASN A 70 -9.32 -23.78 -10.12
C ASN A 70 -10.27 -22.76 -9.48
N LYS A 71 -10.26 -21.52 -9.99
CA LYS A 71 -11.12 -20.43 -9.53
C LYS A 71 -11.69 -19.65 -10.71
N ASN A 72 -12.89 -19.08 -10.53
CA ASN A 72 -13.63 -18.38 -11.58
C ASN A 72 -13.00 -17.06 -12.04
N TRP A 73 -11.98 -16.56 -11.34
CA TRP A 73 -11.20 -15.38 -11.71
C TRP A 73 -9.92 -15.71 -12.49
N ASN A 74 -9.55 -16.99 -12.62
CA ASN A 74 -8.33 -17.37 -13.32
C ASN A 74 -8.55 -17.39 -14.84
N ALA A 75 -7.58 -16.85 -15.58
CA ALA A 75 -7.52 -16.97 -17.04
C ALA A 75 -7.21 -18.43 -17.46
N GLU A 76 -7.48 -18.73 -18.74
CA GLU A 76 -7.27 -20.07 -19.33
C GLU A 76 -5.78 -20.50 -19.33
N ASN A 77 -4.86 -19.53 -19.28
CA ASN A 77 -3.41 -19.73 -19.25
C ASN A 77 -2.79 -19.74 -17.84
N CYS A 78 -3.58 -20.02 -16.82
CA CYS A 78 -3.13 -20.03 -15.43
C CYS A 78 -2.12 -21.17 -15.14
N VAL A 79 -1.03 -20.84 -14.46
CA VAL A 79 -0.02 -21.82 -13.99
C VAL A 79 0.06 -21.84 -12.46
N ALA A 80 -0.21 -23.00 -11.86
CA ALA A 80 0.00 -23.23 -10.44
C ALA A 80 1.47 -23.52 -10.14
N LEU A 81 2.02 -22.96 -9.05
CA LEU A 81 3.42 -23.17 -8.67
C LEU A 81 3.76 -24.66 -8.43
N SER A 82 2.77 -25.48 -8.04
CA SER A 82 2.93 -26.92 -7.85
C SER A 82 3.05 -27.71 -9.16
N ASP A 83 2.51 -27.17 -10.25
CA ASP A 83 2.32 -27.89 -11.52
C ASP A 83 3.25 -27.38 -12.62
N ALA A 84 4.25 -26.56 -12.26
CA ALA A 84 5.25 -25.99 -13.15
C ALA A 84 6.18 -27.08 -13.71
N ASN A 85 5.66 -27.92 -14.61
CA ASN A 85 6.45 -28.55 -15.63
C ASN A 85 6.92 -27.43 -16.58
N ILE A 86 8.24 -27.27 -16.73
CA ILE A 86 8.93 -26.12 -17.32
C ILE A 86 8.74 -26.05 -18.85
N THR A 87 7.50 -26.06 -19.33
CA THR A 87 7.13 -25.97 -20.75
C THR A 87 6.06 -24.92 -21.03
N ALA A 88 5.47 -24.28 -20.02
CA ALA A 88 4.58 -23.13 -20.21
C ALA A 88 5.40 -21.87 -20.47
N ILE A 89 5.78 -21.65 -21.73
CA ILE A 89 6.58 -20.50 -22.18
C ILE A 89 5.78 -19.18 -22.09
N ASP A 90 4.45 -19.24 -21.94
CA ASP A 90 3.51 -18.10 -22.00
C ASP A 90 2.42 -18.12 -20.89
N GLY A 91 2.64 -18.88 -19.81
CA GLY A 91 1.66 -19.01 -18.72
C GLY A 91 1.80 -17.93 -17.65
N THR A 92 0.69 -17.35 -17.18
CA THR A 92 0.70 -16.41 -16.06
C THR A 92 0.58 -17.16 -14.73
N PRO A 93 1.46 -16.90 -13.75
CA PRO A 93 1.41 -17.59 -12.47
C PRO A 93 0.17 -17.16 -11.67
N THR A 94 -0.48 -18.14 -11.04
CA THR A 94 -1.65 -17.97 -10.13
C THR A 94 -1.55 -16.80 -9.14
N ALA A 95 -0.34 -16.49 -8.67
CA ALA A 95 -0.12 -15.40 -7.73
C ALA A 95 -0.19 -14.02 -8.39
N GLU A 96 0.25 -13.87 -9.64
CA GLU A 96 0.22 -12.60 -10.37
C GLU A 96 -1.20 -12.26 -10.86
N GLU A 97 -1.97 -13.28 -11.24
CA GLU A 97 -3.39 -13.15 -11.63
C GLU A 97 -4.27 -12.66 -10.47
N PHE A 98 -3.91 -12.95 -9.21
CA PHE A 98 -4.70 -12.49 -8.06
C PHE A 98 -4.67 -10.96 -7.87
N PHE A 99 -3.67 -10.28 -8.43
CA PHE A 99 -3.52 -8.82 -8.33
C PHE A 99 -4.14 -8.07 -9.51
N THR A 100 -4.55 -8.76 -10.58
CA THR A 100 -5.19 -8.18 -11.77
C THR A 100 -6.70 -8.09 -11.60
#